data_AF-A0A7R8UR94-F1
#
_entry.id   AF-A0A7R8UR94-F1
#
_cell.length_a   1.000
_cell.length_b   1.000
_cell.length_c   1.000
_cell.angle_alpha   90.00
_cell.angle_beta   90.00
_cell.angle_gamma   90.00
#
_symmetry.space_group_name_H-M   'P 1'
#
loop_
_entity.id
_entity.type
_entity.pdbx_description
1 polymer ?
#
loop_
_entity_poly.entity_id
_entity_poly.type
_entity_poly.pdbx_seq_one_letter_code
_entity_poly.pdbx_strand_id
1 'polypeptide(L)'
;MDYNKLSSFISSIPPFDGNQSDLYPFIRAIDAIKSDLNQSEFKVQLTQQILLRITGRAREAILTYNPSSWNDVKRTLITHFDTAETELQLQERLCSAVHNSKPTI
;
A
#
# COMPACT_ATOMS: atom_id res chain seq x y z
N MET A 1 -15.83 0.20 17.45
CA MET A 1 -16.28 -0.23 16.11
C MET A 1 -16.47 -1.73 16.13
N ASP A 2 -17.65 -2.25 15.76
CA ASP A 2 -17.92 -3.70 15.79
C ASP A 2 -17.20 -4.42 14.65
N TYR A 3 -16.83 -5.69 14.88
CA TYR A 3 -16.08 -6.52 13.92
C TYR A 3 -16.68 -6.54 12.50
N ASN A 4 -18.01 -6.63 12.39
CA ASN A 4 -18.69 -6.66 11.09
C ASN A 4 -18.50 -5.36 10.29
N LYS A 5 -18.45 -4.21 10.98
CA LYS A 5 -18.16 -2.92 10.34
C LYS A 5 -16.70 -2.86 9.87
N LEU A 6 -15.77 -3.39 10.66
CA LEU A 6 -14.35 -3.46 10.30
C LEU A 6 -14.12 -4.30 9.04
N SER A 7 -14.69 -5.51 9.00
CA SER A 7 -14.61 -6.39 7.83
C SER A 7 -15.18 -5.71 6.57
N SER A 8 -16.31 -5.01 6.71
CA SER A 8 -16.91 -4.24 5.61
C SER A 8 -16.01 -3.11 5.11
N PHE A 9 -15.37 -2.36 6.01
CA PHE A 9 -14.45 -1.29 5.62
C PHE A 9 -13.22 -1.83 4.91
N ILE A 10 -12.59 -2.88 5.43
CA ILE A 10 -11.39 -3.47 4.79
C ILE A 10 -11.73 -4.06 3.42
N SER A 11 -12.89 -4.69 3.29
CA SER A 11 -13.36 -5.24 2.00
C SER A 11 -13.60 -4.17 0.94
N SER A 12 -13.87 -2.92 1.36
CA SER A 12 -14.04 -1.78 0.45
C SER A 12 -12.71 -1.24 -0.11
N ILE A 13 -11.58 -1.55 0.53
CA ILE A 13 -10.26 -1.11 0.06
C ILE A 13 -9.88 -1.93 -1.18
N PRO A 14 -9.50 -1.29 -2.31
CA PRO A 14 -9.04 -2.00 -3.49
C PRO A 14 -7.89 -2.97 -3.17
N PRO A 15 -7.83 -4.14 -3.80
CA PRO A 15 -6.75 -5.08 -3.54
C PRO A 15 -5.42 -4.50 -4.04
N PHE A 16 -4.33 -4.81 -3.34
CA PHE A 16 -2.98 -4.42 -3.73
C PHE A 16 -2.27 -5.61 -4.38
N ASP A 17 -1.95 -5.50 -5.66
CA ASP A 17 -1.27 -6.54 -6.44
C ASP A 17 0.25 -6.35 -6.54
N GLY A 18 0.75 -5.19 -6.12
CA GLY A 18 2.15 -4.79 -6.23
C GLY A 18 2.40 -3.60 -7.15
N ASN A 19 1.38 -2.99 -7.78
CA ASN A 19 1.56 -1.76 -8.55
C ASN A 19 2.02 -0.60 -7.67
N GLN A 20 3.18 0.00 -7.96
CA GLN A 20 3.76 1.09 -7.15
C GLN A 20 2.79 2.26 -6.96
N SER A 21 2.06 2.65 -8.02
CA SER A 21 1.14 3.80 -7.96
C SER A 21 0.02 3.64 -6.93
N ASP A 22 -0.33 2.39 -6.60
CA ASP A 22 -1.38 2.04 -5.65
C ASP A 22 -0.85 1.79 -4.22
N LEU A 23 0.47 1.73 -4.03
CA LEU A 23 1.11 1.37 -2.76
C LEU A 23 0.73 2.32 -1.61
N TYR A 24 0.99 3.61 -1.79
CA TYR A 24 0.71 4.62 -0.77
C TYR A 24 -0.80 4.86 -0.55
N PRO A 25 -1.65 4.92 -1.61
CA PRO A 25 -3.10 4.90 -1.45
C PRO A 25 -3.59 3.73 -0.58
N PHE A 26 -3.11 2.51 -0.86
CA PHE A 26 -3.47 1.32 -0.09
C PHE A 26 -3.01 1.45 1.37
N ILE A 27 -1.74 1.77 1.63
CA ILE A 27 -1.20 1.92 2.98
C ILE A 27 -1.98 2.96 3.79
N ARG A 28 -2.29 4.13 3.20
CA ARG A 28 -3.03 5.19 3.89
C ARG A 28 -4.45 4.76 4.28
N ALA A 29 -5.14 4.01 3.43
CA ALA A 29 -6.48 3.52 3.74
C ALA A 29 -6.47 2.57 4.95
N ILE A 30 -5.47 1.69 5.04
CA ILE A 30 -5.33 0.77 6.17
C ILE A 30 -4.89 1.51 7.45
N ASP A 31 -3.98 2.48 7.34
CA ASP A 31 -3.55 3.29 8.49
C ASP A 31 -4.70 4.12 9.08
N ALA A 32 -5.59 4.67 8.24
CA ALA A 32 -6.79 5.38 8.69
C ALA A 32 -7.75 4.48 9.47
N ILE A 33 -7.98 3.25 9.00
CA ILE A 33 -8.78 2.28 9.75
C ILE A 33 -8.12 1.95 11.09
N LYS A 34 -6.79 1.82 11.10
CA LYS A 34 -6.03 1.50 12.31
C LYS A 34 -6.08 2.64 13.34
N SER A 35 -6.05 3.90 12.92
CA SER A 35 -6.17 5.04 13.85
C SER A 35 -7.54 5.13 14.49
N ASP A 36 -8.59 4.71 13.78
CA ASP A 36 -9.96 4.71 14.29
C ASP A 36 -10.25 3.52 15.23
N LEU A 37 -9.39 2.51 15.24
CA LEU A 37 -9.50 1.32 16.07
C LEU A 37 -8.71 1.47 17.38
N ASN A 38 -9.41 1.83 18.45
CA ASN A 38 -8.83 2.03 19.77
C ASN A 38 -8.61 0.74 20.61
N GLN A 39 -8.47 -0.46 19.99
CA GLN A 39 -8.49 -1.71 20.76
C GLN A 39 -7.46 -2.76 20.31
N SER A 40 -6.70 -3.25 21.30
CA SER A 40 -5.72 -4.33 21.19
C SER A 40 -6.33 -5.68 20.75
N GLU A 41 -7.63 -5.89 20.99
CA GLU A 41 -8.33 -7.16 20.77
C GLU A 41 -8.42 -7.57 19.29
N PHE A 42 -8.36 -6.62 18.36
CA PHE A 42 -8.59 -6.90 16.93
C PHE A 42 -7.30 -6.96 16.09
N LYS A 43 -6.11 -6.84 16.69
CA LYS A 43 -4.84 -6.72 15.95
C LYS A 43 -4.56 -7.91 15.01
N VAL A 44 -4.78 -9.13 15.47
CA VAL A 44 -4.53 -10.35 14.68
C VAL A 44 -5.55 -10.49 13.55
N GLN A 45 -6.83 -10.29 13.86
CA GLN A 45 -7.93 -10.38 12.90
C GLN A 45 -7.82 -9.28 11.82
N LEU A 46 -7.44 -8.07 12.21
CA LEU A 46 -7.16 -6.97 11.28
C LEU A 46 -6.05 -7.35 10.29
N THR A 47 -4.93 -7.89 10.79
CA THR A 47 -3.81 -8.30 9.94
C THR A 47 -4.24 -9.37 8.94
N GLN A 48 -5.01 -10.37 9.37
CA GLN A 48 -5.55 -11.40 8.48
C GLN A 48 -6.47 -10.82 7.40
N GLN A 49 -7.36 -9.90 7.75
CA GLN A 49 -8.25 -9.24 6.78
C GLN A 49 -7.47 -8.40 5.76
N ILE A 50 -6.42 -7.71 6.21
CA ILE A 50 -5.51 -6.96 5.32
C ILE A 50 -4.82 -7.91 4.33
N LEU A 51 -4.31 -9.04 4.82
CA LEU A 51 -3.64 -10.05 3.97
C LEU A 51 -4.56 -10.62 2.88
N LEU A 52 -5.88 -10.65 3.09
CA LEU A 52 -6.85 -11.04 2.05
C LEU A 52 -6.98 -9.99 0.93
N ARG A 53 -6.61 -8.74 1.21
CA ARG A 53 -6.60 -7.66 0.20
C ARG A 53 -5.27 -7.57 -0.55
N ILE A 54 -4.27 -8.35 -0.18
CA ILE A 54 -2.99 -8.41 -0.89
C ILE A 54 -3.00 -9.61 -1.84
N THR A 55 -2.76 -9.32 -3.13
CA THR A 55 -2.86 -10.26 -4.25
C THR A 55 -1.60 -10.22 -5.12
N GLY A 56 -1.54 -11.05 -6.16
CA GLY A 56 -0.47 -11.02 -7.16
C GLY A 56 0.95 -11.12 -6.56
N ARG A 57 1.89 -10.39 -7.17
CA ARG A 57 3.31 -10.37 -6.75
C ARG A 57 3.51 -9.82 -5.33
N ALA A 58 2.63 -8.93 -4.87
CA ALA A 58 2.67 -8.45 -3.49
C ALA A 58 2.37 -9.57 -2.48
N ARG A 59 1.45 -10.48 -2.82
CA ARG A 59 1.15 -11.63 -1.97
C ARG A 59 2.31 -12.59 -1.88
N GLU A 60 2.99 -12.84 -3.00
CA GLU A 60 4.19 -13.69 -3.04
C GLU A 60 5.29 -13.14 -2.13
N ALA A 61 5.58 -11.84 -2.23
CA ALA A 61 6.53 -11.17 -1.35
C ALA A 61 6.13 -11.33 0.13
N ILE A 62 4.86 -11.12 0.47
CA ILE A 62 4.37 -11.26 1.83
C ILE A 62 4.51 -12.70 2.36
N LEU A 63 4.24 -13.72 1.54
CA LEU A 63 4.39 -15.12 1.93
C LEU A 63 5.84 -15.50 2.22
N THR A 64 6.80 -14.92 1.49
CA THR A 64 8.24 -15.15 1.73
C THR A 64 8.68 -14.63 3.10
N TYR A 65 8.17 -13.48 3.53
CA TYR A 65 8.59 -12.83 4.79
C TYR A 65 7.71 -13.18 6.00
N ASN A 66 6.55 -13.80 5.78
CA ASN A 66 5.59 -14.25 6.82
C ASN A 66 5.36 -13.21 7.95
N PRO A 67 4.88 -11.99 7.62
CA PRO A 67 4.72 -10.93 8.60
C PRO A 67 3.63 -11.23 9.64
N SER A 68 3.89 -10.87 10.89
CA SER A 68 2.99 -11.13 12.04
C SER A 68 2.11 -9.95 12.44
N SER A 69 2.39 -8.77 11.87
CA SER A 69 1.69 -7.53 12.18
C SER A 69 1.52 -6.66 10.94
N TRP A 70 0.55 -5.74 10.97
CA TRP A 70 0.43 -4.71 9.93
C TRP A 70 1.72 -3.91 9.71
N ASN A 71 2.48 -3.63 10.76
CA ASN A 71 3.74 -2.87 10.62
C ASN A 71 4.78 -3.67 9.82
N ASP A 72 4.82 -4.98 10.01
CA ASP A 72 5.69 -5.87 9.22
C ASP A 72 5.23 -5.94 7.77
N VAL A 73 3.91 -6.10 7.54
CA VAL A 73 3.31 -6.06 6.21
C VAL A 73 3.67 -4.75 5.50
N LYS A 74 3.41 -3.61 6.13
CA LYS A 74 3.71 -2.27 5.60
C LYS A 74 5.18 -2.13 5.23
N ARG A 75 6.10 -2.59 6.09
CA ARG A 75 7.54 -2.57 5.81
C ARG A 75 7.86 -3.42 4.59
N THR A 76 7.36 -4.66 4.51
CA THR A 76 7.60 -5.53 3.35
C THR A 76 7.09 -4.90 2.05
N LEU A 77 5.89 -4.31 2.07
CA LEU A 77 5.33 -3.66 0.88
C LEU A 77 6.18 -2.48 0.42
N ILE A 78 6.61 -1.62 1.34
CA ILE A 78 7.50 -0.49 1.01
C ILE A 78 8.83 -1.01 0.47
N THR A 79 9.49 -1.94 1.16
CA THR A 79 10.80 -2.45 0.72
C THR A 79 10.79 -3.05 -0.69
N HIS A 80 9.68 -3.67 -1.12
CA HIS A 80 9.61 -4.38 -2.40
C HIS A 80 8.95 -3.60 -3.53
N PHE A 81 8.04 -2.69 -3.21
CA PHE A 81 7.20 -2.01 -4.19
C PHE A 81 7.33 -0.50 -4.16
N ASP A 82 7.99 0.07 -3.14
CA ASP A 82 8.46 1.44 -3.18
C ASP A 82 9.77 1.46 -3.95
N THR A 83 9.67 1.45 -5.27
CA THR A 83 10.77 1.92 -6.11
C THR A 83 10.88 3.41 -5.88
N ALA A 84 11.57 3.81 -4.80
CA ALA A 84 11.92 5.19 -4.54
C ALA A 84 12.37 5.78 -5.88
N GLU A 85 11.53 6.66 -6.45
CA GLU A 85 11.86 7.34 -7.68
C GLU A 85 13.12 8.11 -7.31
N THR A 86 14.27 7.65 -7.78
CA THR A 86 15.52 8.31 -7.43
C THR A 86 15.39 9.74 -7.93
N GLU A 87 16.00 10.69 -7.23
CA GLU A 87 16.01 12.10 -7.65
C GLU A 87 16.42 12.23 -9.13
N LEU A 88 17.29 11.32 -9.59
CA LEU A 88 17.67 11.13 -10.98
C LEU A 88 16.48 10.82 -11.93
N GLN A 89 15.61 9.86 -11.57
CA GLN A 89 14.44 9.48 -12.38
C GLN A 89 13.37 10.59 -12.40
N LEU A 90 13.21 11.29 -11.28
CA LEU A 90 12.38 12.50 -11.19
C LEU A 90 12.92 13.61 -12.12
N GLN A 91 14.24 13.83 -12.09
CA GLN A 91 14.90 14.84 -12.93
C GLN A 91 14.86 14.47 -14.41
N GLU A 92 15.02 13.20 -14.77
CA GLU A 92 14.86 12.69 -16.14
C GLU A 92 13.43 12.91 -16.67
N ARG A 93 12.41 12.64 -15.85
CA ARG A 93 11.00 12.91 -16.22
C ARG A 93 10.71 14.39 -16.36
N LEU A 94 11.23 15.24 -15.48
CA LEU A 94 11.08 16.70 -15.56
C LEU A 94 11.75 17.26 -16.83
N CYS A 95 13.01 16.86 -17.10
CA CYS A 95 13.71 17.26 -18.31
C CYS A 95 13.01 16.78 -19.60
N SER A 96 12.46 15.56 -19.59
CA SER A 96 11.72 14.98 -20.72
C SER A 96 10.36 15.65 -20.95
N ALA A 97 9.68 16.09 -19.88
CA ALA A 97 8.42 16.82 -19.97
C ALA A 97 8.63 18.23 -20.54
N VAL A 98 9.72 18.92 -20.17
CA VAL A 98 10.06 20.25 -20.67
C VAL A 98 10.43 20.26 -22.15
N HIS A 99 11.06 19.19 -22.66
CA HIS A 99 11.46 19.11 -24.09
C HIS A 99 10.30 18.78 -25.05
N ASN A 100 9.19 18.23 -24.57
CA ASN A 100 8.02 17.93 -25.39
C ASN A 100 7.00 19.07 -25.48
N SER A 101 7.15 20.12 -24.66
CA SER A 101 6.43 21.38 -24.85
C SER A 101 7.05 22.19 -25.99
N LYS A 102 6.69 21.86 -27.24
CA LYS A 102 6.93 22.76 -28.37
C LYS A 102 6.23 24.09 -28.07
N PRO A 103 6.92 25.24 -28.22
CA PRO A 103 6.24 26.53 -28.22
C PRO A 103 5.38 26.57 -29.49
N THR A 104 4.06 26.60 -29.31
CA THR A 104 3.15 26.91 -30.41
C THR A 104 3.22 28.43 -30.56
N ILE A 105 3.80 28.85 -31.69
CA ILE A 105 3.92 30.25 -32.14
C ILE A 105 2.53 30.82 -32.37
#